data_AF-A0A1V4ZYE6-F1
#
_entry.id   AF-A0A1V4ZYE6-F1
#
_cell.length_a   1.000
_cell.length_b   1.000
_cell.length_c   1.000
_cell.angle_alpha   90.00
_cell.angle_beta   90.00
_cell.angle_gamma   90.00
#
_symmetry.space_group_name_H-M   'P 1'
#
loop_
_entity.id
_entity.type
_entity.pdbx_description
1 polymer ?
#
loop_
_entity_poly.entity_id
_entity_poly.type
_entity_poly.pdbx_seq_one_letter_code
_entity_poly.pdbx_strand_id
1 'polypeptide(L)'
;MVEKIPAGRGERVAISYKMPPNIYEKVNKLVYEEKKFSTISDCITQALLSFVDNHHDMGQFRELFKEYMTTDEGREFFKTMMREVLVDVLSSQKLEQNDKKSNS
;
A
#
# COMPACT_ATOMS: atom_id res chain seq x y z
N MET A 1 38.85 -11.82 -16.31
CA MET A 1 37.38 -11.82 -16.27
C MET A 1 36.99 -12.56 -15.00
N VAL A 2 36.38 -11.88 -14.03
CA VAL A 2 35.99 -12.51 -12.76
C VAL A 2 34.65 -13.20 -12.98
N GLU A 3 34.65 -14.53 -12.92
CA GLU A 3 33.42 -15.33 -12.95
C GLU A 3 32.55 -14.94 -11.74
N LYS A 4 31.32 -14.48 -12.03
CA LYS A 4 30.30 -14.22 -11.01
C LYS A 4 29.78 -15.56 -10.51
N ILE A 5 30.36 -16.04 -9.42
CA ILE A 5 29.80 -17.14 -8.63
C ILE A 5 28.39 -16.71 -8.19
N PRO A 6 27.34 -17.51 -8.42
CA PRO A 6 26.00 -17.18 -7.96
C PRO A 6 25.98 -17.17 -6.44
N ALA A 7 25.51 -16.06 -5.86
CA ALA A 7 25.48 -15.88 -4.42
C ALA A 7 24.54 -16.91 -3.77
N GLY A 8 24.95 -17.44 -2.62
CA GLY A 8 24.13 -18.39 -1.84
C GLY A 8 22.87 -17.71 -1.27
N ARG A 9 21.83 -18.50 -0.96
CA ARG A 9 20.61 -17.98 -0.34
C ARG A 9 20.95 -17.32 1.00
N GLY A 10 20.73 -16.00 1.10
CA GLY A 10 21.01 -15.21 2.31
C GLY A 10 22.33 -14.40 2.27
N GLU A 11 23.09 -14.48 1.18
CA GLU A 11 24.33 -13.72 1.03
C GLU A 11 24.07 -12.27 0.58
N ARG A 12 24.82 -11.32 1.14
CA ARG A 12 24.73 -9.91 0.73
C ARG A 12 25.35 -9.75 -0.65
N VAL A 13 24.54 -9.31 -1.61
CA VAL A 13 24.98 -9.08 -2.99
C VAL A 13 25.21 -7.59 -3.24
N ALA A 14 26.40 -7.24 -3.72
CA ALA A 14 26.69 -5.89 -4.18
C ALA A 14 26.07 -5.64 -5.56
N ILE A 15 25.16 -4.68 -5.65
CA ILE A 15 24.46 -4.32 -6.89
C ILE A 15 24.74 -2.85 -7.20
N SER A 16 25.14 -2.56 -8.44
CA SER A 16 25.22 -1.19 -8.95
C SER A 16 23.91 -0.86 -9.66
N TYR A 17 23.22 0.17 -9.18
CA TYR A 17 21.96 0.64 -9.75
C TYR A 17 21.91 2.17 -9.78
N LYS A 18 21.32 2.73 -10.83
CA LYS A 18 21.10 4.18 -10.95
C LYS A 18 19.71 4.53 -10.41
N MET A 19 19.67 5.24 -9.29
CA MET A 19 18.42 5.70 -8.68
C MET A 19 17.87 6.94 -9.41
N PRO A 20 16.55 7.00 -9.66
CA PRO A 20 15.88 8.23 -10.08
C PRO A 20 16.07 9.37 -9.05
N PRO A 21 16.15 10.64 -9.49
CA PRO A 21 16.46 11.76 -8.60
C PRO A 21 15.50 11.90 -7.41
N ASN A 22 14.20 11.73 -7.65
CA ASN A 22 13.15 11.79 -6.63
C ASN A 22 13.28 10.70 -5.54
N ILE A 23 13.84 9.53 -5.89
CA ILE A 23 14.09 8.45 -4.93
C ILE A 23 15.40 8.71 -4.18
N TYR A 24 16.44 9.17 -4.89
CA TYR A 24 17.73 9.51 -4.30
C TYR A 24 17.59 10.56 -3.19
N GLU A 25 16.85 11.64 -3.44
CA GLU A 25 16.59 12.69 -2.44
C GLU A 25 15.89 12.15 -1.19
N LYS A 26 14.86 11.31 -1.38
CA LYS A 26 14.12 10.70 -0.27
C LYS A 26 15.00 9.78 0.56
N VAL A 27 15.79 8.91 -0.09
CA VAL A 27 16.68 7.99 0.62
C VAL A 27 17.77 8.76 1.37
N ASN A 28 18.35 9.79 0.75
CA ASN A 28 19.33 10.63 1.41
C ASN A 28 18.75 11.33 2.65
N LYS A 29 17.54 11.89 2.54
CA LYS A 29 16.86 12.49 3.69
C LYS A 29 16.66 11.49 4.83
N LEU A 30 16.16 10.29 4.52
CA LEU A 30 15.90 9.25 5.51
C LEU A 30 17.18 8.75 6.21
N VAL A 31 18.30 8.67 5.50
CA VAL A 31 19.58 8.18 6.02
C VAL A 31 20.36 9.28 6.75
N TYR A 32 20.51 10.45 6.13
CA TYR A 32 21.43 11.49 6.61
C TYR A 32 20.75 12.54 7.49
N GLU A 33 19.53 12.98 7.14
CA GLU A 33 18.81 14.00 7.91
C GLU A 33 18.06 13.37 9.08
N GLU A 34 17.22 12.37 8.79
CA GLU A 34 16.34 11.75 9.79
C GLU A 34 17.02 10.62 10.57
N LYS A 35 18.18 10.13 10.10
CA LYS A 35 18.94 9.01 10.69
C LYS A 35 18.10 7.79 11.03
N LYS A 36 17.04 7.53 10.26
CA LYS A 36 16.17 6.36 10.43
C LYS A 36 16.84 5.06 10.01
N PHE A 37 17.79 5.15 9.08
CA PHE A 37 18.54 4.02 8.56
C PHE A 37 20.04 4.26 8.65
N SER A 38 20.79 3.18 8.87
CA SER A 38 22.24 3.24 9.08
C SER A 38 23.02 3.55 7.81
N THR A 39 22.55 3.05 6.67
CA THR A 39 23.16 3.22 5.35
C THR A 39 22.10 3.29 4.26
N ILE A 40 22.48 3.79 3.08
CA ILE A 40 21.63 3.73 1.87
C ILE A 40 21.23 2.28 1.56
N SER A 41 22.16 1.33 1.67
CA SER A 41 21.88 -0.09 1.43
C SER A 41 20.86 -0.66 2.41
N ASP A 42 20.93 -0.29 3.69
CA ASP A 42 19.96 -0.67 4.72
C ASP A 42 18.57 -0.11 4.40
N CYS A 43 18.47 1.18 4.09
CA CYS A 43 17.21 1.82 3.68
C CYS A 43 16.57 1.12 2.47
N ILE A 44 17.36 0.79 1.45
CA ILE A 44 16.86 0.10 0.25
C ILE A 44 16.44 -1.35 0.58
N THR A 45 17.21 -2.04 1.42
CA THR A 45 16.91 -3.43 1.82
C THR A 45 15.58 -3.49 2.56
N GLN A 46 15.37 -2.59 3.54
CA GLN A 46 14.12 -2.50 4.27
C GLN A 46 12.94 -2.14 3.37
N ALA A 47 13.12 -1.20 2.44
CA ALA A 47 12.08 -0.86 1.46
C ALA A 47 11.69 -2.05 0.57
N LEU A 48 12.67 -2.86 0.14
CA LEU A 48 12.41 -4.06 -0.67
C LEU A 48 11.70 -5.16 0.14
N LEU A 49 12.09 -5.38 1.40
CA LEU A 49 11.40 -6.31 2.29
C LEU A 49 9.94 -5.87 2.47
N SER A 50 9.70 -4.61 2.85
CA SER A 50 8.35 -4.08 3.00
C SER A 50 7.53 -4.15 1.71
N PHE A 51 8.16 -4.02 0.55
CA PHE A 51 7.45 -4.17 -0.73
C PHE A 51 7.03 -5.62 -0.99
N VAL A 52 7.92 -6.59 -0.76
CA VAL A 52 7.63 -8.02 -0.93
C VAL A 52 6.58 -8.47 0.09
N ASP A 53 6.74 -8.10 1.35
CA ASP A 53 5.81 -8.41 2.43
C ASP A 53 4.43 -7.82 2.13
N ASN A 54 4.34 -6.54 1.77
CA ASN A 54 3.06 -5.91 1.39
C ASN A 54 2.42 -6.57 0.16
N HIS A 55 3.22 -6.98 -0.85
CA HIS A 55 2.68 -7.67 -2.01
C HIS A 55 2.12 -9.05 -1.63
N HIS A 56 2.79 -9.74 -0.71
CA HIS A 56 2.32 -11.00 -0.17
C HIS A 56 1.03 -10.82 0.66
N ASP A 57 1.03 -9.86 1.58
CA ASP A 57 -0.09 -9.56 2.46
C ASP A 57 -1.32 -9.07 1.67
N MET A 58 -1.14 -8.19 0.68
CA MET A 58 -2.24 -7.74 -0.19
C MET A 58 -2.76 -8.86 -1.07
N GLY A 59 -1.90 -9.79 -1.50
CA GLY A 59 -2.29 -10.99 -2.22
C GLY A 59 -3.16 -11.91 -1.37
N GLN A 60 -2.66 -12.25 -0.17
CA GLN A 60 -3.39 -13.08 0.80
C GLN A 60 -4.71 -12.42 1.23
N PHE A 61 -4.69 -11.11 1.53
CA PHE A 61 -5.88 -10.36 1.88
C PHE A 61 -6.93 -10.42 0.77
N ARG A 62 -6.54 -10.23 -0.50
CA ARG A 62 -7.49 -10.32 -1.63
C ARG A 62 -8.12 -11.70 -1.73
N GLU A 63 -7.34 -12.76 -1.50
CA GLU A 63 -7.82 -14.13 -1.58
C GLU A 63 -8.78 -14.44 -0.42
N LEU A 64 -8.37 -14.13 0.81
CA LEU A 64 -9.19 -14.30 2.02
C LEU A 64 -10.47 -13.46 1.96
N PHE A 65 -10.39 -12.22 1.49
CA PHE A 65 -11.55 -11.37 1.30
C PHE A 65 -12.51 -11.94 0.26
N LYS A 66 -11.97 -12.44 -0.87
CA LYS A 66 -12.79 -13.09 -1.90
C LYS A 66 -13.47 -14.34 -1.35
N GLU A 67 -12.76 -15.17 -0.61
CA GLU A 67 -13.31 -16.36 0.05
C GLU A 67 -14.41 -15.98 1.05
N TYR A 68 -14.15 -15.01 1.93
CA TYR A 68 -15.13 -14.50 2.88
C TYR A 68 -16.41 -14.00 2.19
N MET A 69 -16.27 -13.27 1.09
CA MET A 69 -17.41 -12.78 0.28
C MET A 69 -18.24 -13.91 -0.37
N THR A 70 -17.72 -15.14 -0.47
CA THR A 70 -18.51 -16.30 -0.92
C THR A 70 -19.36 -16.93 0.17
N THR A 71 -19.13 -16.59 1.43
CA THR A 71 -19.94 -17.05 2.57
C THR A 71 -21.23 -16.24 2.70
N ASP A 72 -22.23 -16.79 3.39
CA ASP A 72 -23.48 -16.05 3.67
C ASP A 72 -23.24 -14.84 4.58
N GLU A 73 -22.36 -14.98 5.57
CA GLU A 73 -21.97 -13.89 6.47
C GLU A 73 -21.31 -12.73 5.70
N GLY A 74 -20.37 -13.03 4.80
CA GLY A 74 -19.71 -12.01 3.98
C GLY A 74 -20.66 -11.31 3.02
N ARG A 75 -21.63 -12.04 2.44
CA ARG A 75 -22.69 -11.44 1.61
C ARG A 75 -23.59 -10.50 2.40
N GLU A 76 -24.01 -10.89 3.60
CA GLU A 76 -24.85 -10.04 4.45
C GLU A 76 -24.10 -8.82 4.99
N PHE A 77 -22.82 -8.98 5.35
CA PHE A 77 -21.94 -7.87 5.69
C PHE A 77 -21.86 -6.85 4.55
N PHE A 78 -21.61 -7.30 3.33
CA PHE A 78 -21.51 -6.41 2.17
C PHE A 78 -22.83 -5.70 1.84
N LYS A 79 -23.98 -6.40 1.95
CA LYS A 79 -25.30 -5.77 1.78
C LYS A 79 -25.54 -4.68 2.80
N THR A 80 -25.17 -4.91 4.06
CA THR A 80 -25.33 -3.94 5.14
C THR A 80 -24.47 -2.69 4.88
N MET A 81 -23.20 -2.89 4.56
CA MET A 81 -22.27 -1.81 4.23
C MET A 81 -22.75 -1.00 3.01
N MET A 82 -23.19 -1.65 1.93
CA MET A 82 -23.72 -0.96 0.75
C MET A 82 -25.00 -0.17 1.05
N ARG A 83 -25.86 -0.71 1.93
CA ARG A 83 -27.06 0.01 2.38
C ARG A 83 -26.67 1.27 3.16
N GLU A 84 -25.72 1.18 4.07
CA GLU A 84 -25.23 2.34 4.83
C GLU A 84 -24.64 3.42 3.92
N VAL A 85 -23.76 3.03 2.98
CA VAL A 85 -23.18 3.97 2.01
C VAL A 85 -24.26 4.61 1.12
N LEU A 86 -25.26 3.84 0.66
CA LEU A 86 -26.39 4.39 -0.10
C LEU A 86 -27.21 5.38 0.72
N VAL A 87 -27.44 5.09 2.01
CA VAL A 87 -28.15 6.00 2.91
C VAL A 87 -27.35 7.29 3.10
N ASP A 88 -26.03 7.20 3.28
CA ASP A 88 -25.16 8.37 3.44
C ASP A 88 -25.13 9.25 2.18
N VAL A 89 -25.04 8.64 0.99
CA VAL A 89 -25.06 9.39 -0.28
C VAL A 89 -26.44 10.04 -0.51
N LEU A 90 -27.53 9.30 -0.28
CA LEU A 90 -28.88 9.81 -0.49
C LEU A 90 -29.27 10.88 0.55
N SER A 91 -28.81 10.75 1.79
CA SER A 91 -29.02 11.76 2.83
C SER A 91 -28.20 13.01 2.56
N SER A 92 -26.98 12.87 2.05
CA SER A 92 -26.15 13.99 1.59
C SER A 92 -26.82 14.77 0.43
N GLN A 93 -27.46 14.06 -0.52
CA GLN A 93 -28.21 14.71 -1.62
C GLN A 93 -29.49 15.42 -1.13
N LYS A 94 -30.16 14.91 -0.09
CA LYS A 94 -31.35 15.55 0.49
C LYS A 94 -31.05 16.90 1.13
N LEU A 95 -29.86 17.07 1.70
CA LEU A 95 -29.41 18.34 2.28
C LEU A 95 -29.20 19.39 1.17
N GLU A 96 -28.48 19.05 0.09
CA GLU A 96 -28.22 20.00 -1.00
C GLU A 96 -29.49 20.45 -1.77
N GLN A 97 -30.53 19.62 -1.81
CA GLN A 97 -31.77 19.96 -2.52
C GLN A 97 -32.69 20.90 -1.71
N ASN A 98 -32.58 20.91 -0.38
CA ASN A 98 -33.36 21.80 0.49
C ASN A 98 -32.81 23.22 0.51
N ASP A 99 -31.50 23.42 0.41
CA ASP A 99 -30.89 24.75 0.35
C ASP A 99 -31.24 25.53 -0.93
N LYS A 100 -31.46 24.82 -2.06
CA LYS A 100 -31.89 25.46 -3.32
C LYS A 100 -33.34 25.95 -3.32
N LYS A 101 -34.19 25.48 -2.40
CA LYS A 101 -35.60 25.91 -2.30
C LYS A 101 -35.83 27.07 -1.33
N SER A 102 -34.85 27.43 -0.51
CA SER A 102 -34.96 28.52 0.46
C SER A 102 -34.54 29.90 -0.07
N ASN A 103 -33.97 29.97 -1.29
CA ASN A 103 -33.54 31.22 -1.93
C ASN A 103 -34.30 31.49 -3.25
N SER A 104 -35.62 31.30 -3.26
CA SER A 104 -36.53 31.87 -4.28
C SER A 104 -37.52 32.82 -3.63
#